data_AF-A0A845VNT7-F1
#
_entry.id   AF-A0A845VNT7-F1
#
_cell.length_a   1.000
_cell.length_b   1.000
_cell.length_c   1.000
_cell.angle_alpha   90.00
_cell.angle_beta   90.00
_cell.angle_gamma   90.00
#
_symmetry.space_group_name_H-M   'P 1'
#
loop_
_entity.id
_entity.type
_entity.pdbx_description
1 polymer ?
#
loop_
_entity_poly.entity_id
_entity_poly.type
_entity_poly.pdbx_seq_one_letter_code
_entity_poly.pdbx_strand_id
1 'polypeptide(L)'
;LKPDIPYGWQEKLKRITINSSQSKRINVLGLMGCENQLDYEIHQGSIDSEIVINFLDNFSKKLSKLTVVVMDQASIHTSNKILEKLEEWQGNNLDIFW
;
A
#
# COMPACT_ATOMS: atom_id res chain seq x y z
N LEU A 1 5.59 -5.86 18.04
CA LEU A 1 4.35 -6.60 18.40
C LEU A 1 4.70 -8.07 18.54
N LYS A 2 4.17 -8.76 19.55
CA LYS A 2 4.30 -10.22 19.68
C LYS A 2 3.17 -10.86 18.86
N PRO A 3 3.46 -11.63 17.81
CA PRO A 3 2.42 -12.17 16.94
C PRO A 3 1.58 -13.25 17.61
N ASP A 4 0.32 -13.34 17.19
CA ASP A 4 -0.62 -14.37 17.64
C ASP A 4 -0.08 -15.76 17.33
N ILE A 5 -0.20 -16.66 18.30
CA ILE A 5 0.21 -18.05 18.14
C ILE A 5 -0.94 -18.77 17.43
N PRO A 6 -0.72 -19.38 16.25
CA PRO A 6 -1.78 -20.08 15.54
C PRO A 6 -2.32 -21.24 16.37
N TYR A 7 -3.62 -21.51 16.22
CA TYR A 7 -4.26 -22.64 16.86
C TYR A 7 -3.66 -23.96 16.35
N GLY A 8 -3.35 -24.88 17.27
CA GLY A 8 -2.85 -26.21 16.95
C GLY A 8 -3.56 -27.27 17.79
N TRP A 9 -4.13 -28.27 17.12
CA TRP A 9 -4.72 -29.44 17.76
C TRP A 9 -3.65 -30.22 18.54
N GLN A 10 -3.97 -30.61 19.76
CA GLN A 10 -3.07 -31.33 20.66
C GLN A 10 -3.82 -32.47 21.32
N GLU A 11 -3.15 -33.62 21.46
CA GLU A 11 -3.70 -34.74 22.21
C GLU A 11 -3.88 -34.36 23.69
N LYS A 12 -4.91 -34.92 24.31
CA LYS A 12 -5.17 -34.74 25.75
C LYS A 12 -3.92 -35.16 26.52
N LEU A 13 -3.46 -34.30 27.43
CA LEU A 13 -2.26 -34.47 28.27
C LEU A 13 -0.90 -34.32 27.55
N LYS A 14 -0.85 -33.97 26.25
CA LYS A 14 0.39 -33.58 25.56
C LYS A 14 0.41 -32.06 25.35
N ARG A 15 1.50 -31.40 25.73
CA ARG A 15 1.72 -29.95 25.50
C ARG A 15 2.73 -29.77 24.37
N ILE A 16 2.30 -29.13 23.29
CA ILE A 16 3.14 -28.63 22.20
C ILE A 16 3.40 -27.15 22.46
N THR A 17 4.66 -26.74 22.42
CA THR A 17 5.05 -25.33 22.51
C THR A 17 5.29 -24.79 21.10
N ILE A 18 4.58 -23.72 20.73
CA ILE A 18 4.79 -23.02 19.47
C ILE A 18 5.50 -21.70 19.79
N ASN A 19 6.70 -21.51 19.24
CA ASN A 19 7.42 -20.25 19.37
C ASN A 19 6.76 -19.19 18.49
N SER A 20 6.38 -18.08 19.10
CA SER A 20 5.90 -16.90 18.38
C SER A 20 7.10 -16.21 17.71
N SER A 21 7.02 -16.00 16.39
CA SER A 21 8.03 -15.27 15.62
C SER A 21 7.36 -14.28 14.67
N GLN A 22 8.01 -13.14 14.46
CA GLN A 22 7.50 -12.13 13.54
C GLN A 22 7.63 -12.65 12.10
N SER A 23 6.50 -12.74 11.41
CA SER A 23 6.48 -13.05 9.98
C SER A 23 7.05 -11.88 9.17
N LYS A 24 7.39 -12.14 7.91
CA LYS A 24 7.72 -11.06 6.97
C LYS A 24 6.56 -10.07 6.91
N ARG A 25 6.88 -8.77 6.93
CA ARG A 25 5.89 -7.71 6.79
C ARG A 25 5.40 -7.65 5.34
N ILE A 26 4.09 -7.75 5.19
CA ILE A 26 3.39 -7.49 3.93
C ILE A 26 2.78 -6.10 4.07
N ASN A 27 3.02 -5.23 3.09
CA ASN A 27 2.37 -3.94 2.98
C ASN A 27 1.48 -3.94 1.74
N VAL A 28 0.31 -3.33 1.86
CA VAL A 28 -0.63 -3.14 0.74
C VAL A 28 -0.69 -1.65 0.47
N LEU A 29 -0.29 -1.25 -0.73
CA LEU A 29 -0.51 0.09 -1.25
C LEU A 29 -1.78 0.04 -2.10
N GLY A 30 -2.72 0.94 -1.87
CA GLY A 30 -3.91 0.97 -2.70
C GLY A 30 -4.74 2.24 -2.57
N LEU A 31 -5.58 2.46 -3.58
CA LEU A 31 -6.53 3.55 -3.67
C LEU A 31 -7.94 2.98 -3.68
N MET A 32 -8.76 3.47 -2.76
CA MET A 32 -10.18 3.14 -2.68
C MET A 32 -10.99 4.24 -3.34
N GLY A 33 -11.74 3.91 -4.39
CA GLY A 33 -12.69 4.82 -5.01
C GLY A 33 -14.00 4.92 -4.24
N CYS A 34 -14.78 5.97 -4.50
CA CYS A 34 -16.07 6.20 -3.84
C CYS A 34 -17.14 5.15 -4.16
N GLU A 35 -16.98 4.38 -5.25
CA GLU A 35 -17.88 3.27 -5.60
C GLU A 35 -17.37 1.93 -5.02
N ASN A 36 -16.41 1.97 -4.08
CA ASN A 36 -15.78 0.84 -3.41
C ASN A 36 -14.93 -0.07 -4.32
N GLN A 37 -14.44 0.46 -5.43
CA GLN A 37 -13.40 -0.18 -6.23
C GLN A 37 -12.02 0.07 -5.61
N LEU A 38 -11.24 -1.00 -5.45
CA LEU A 38 -9.90 -0.96 -4.87
C LEU A 38 -8.85 -1.31 -5.93
N ASP A 39 -8.02 -0.35 -6.30
CA ASP A 39 -6.77 -0.59 -7.02
C ASP A 39 -5.64 -0.75 -6.00
N TYR A 40 -4.95 -1.90 -5.99
CA TYR A 40 -3.93 -2.17 -4.98
C TYR A 40 -2.77 -3.01 -5.52
N GLU A 41 -1.64 -2.89 -4.84
CA GLU A 41 -0.46 -3.73 -5.02
C GLU A 41 0.03 -4.25 -3.66
N ILE A 42 0.55 -5.48 -3.68
CA ILE A 42 1.10 -6.14 -2.49
C ILE A 42 2.63 -6.11 -2.57
N HIS A 43 3.25 -5.55 -1.54
CA HIS A 43 4.70 -5.40 -1.43
C HIS A 43 5.22 -6.15 -0.20
N GLN A 44 6.37 -6.82 -0.36
CA GLN A 44 7.12 -7.40 0.76
C GLN A 44 8.22 -6.43 1.18
N GLY A 45 8.22 -6.00 2.44
CA GLY A 45 9.17 -4.98 2.92
C GLY A 45 8.62 -3.56 2.82
N SER A 46 9.49 -2.56 2.99
CA SER A 46 9.10 -1.15 3.10
C SER A 46 8.60 -0.58 1.77
N ILE A 47 7.65 0.36 1.86
CA ILE A 47 7.21 1.18 0.72
C ILE A 47 7.97 2.51 0.78
N ASP A 48 8.52 2.94 -0.34
CA ASP A 48 9.15 4.24 -0.51
C ASP A 48 8.43 5.06 -1.59
N SER A 49 8.89 6.30 -1.82
CA SER A 49 8.30 7.17 -2.84
C SER A 49 8.38 6.59 -4.24
N GLU A 50 9.37 5.75 -4.56
CA GLU A 50 9.54 5.22 -5.92
C GLU A 50 8.50 4.14 -6.21
N ILE A 51 8.19 3.31 -5.22
CA ILE A 51 7.06 2.38 -5.28
C ILE A 51 5.74 3.14 -5.44
N VAL A 52 5.53 4.23 -4.69
CA VAL A 52 4.33 5.07 -4.81
C VAL A 52 4.22 5.71 -6.20
N ILE A 53 5.32 6.24 -6.75
CA ILE A 53 5.36 6.81 -8.10
C ILE A 53 4.99 5.77 -9.14
N ASN A 54 5.62 4.58 -9.10
CA ASN A 54 5.33 3.51 -10.05
C ASN A 54 3.87 3.07 -10.01
N PHE A 55 3.29 3.00 -8.81
CA PHE A 55 1.88 2.69 -8.63
C PHE A 55 0.98 3.77 -9.26
N LEU A 56 1.25 5.06 -9.01
CA LEU A 56 0.48 6.18 -9.58
C LEU A 56 0.69 6.36 -11.09
N ASP A 57 1.90 6.11 -11.60
CA ASP A 57 2.20 6.06 -13.03
C ASP A 57 1.37 4.98 -13.74
N ASN A 58 1.23 3.80 -13.13
CA ASN A 58 0.39 2.74 -13.68
C ASN A 58 -1.10 3.02 -13.53
N PHE A 59 -1.49 3.69 -12.45
CA PHE A 59 -2.88 4.09 -12.21
C PHE A 59 -3.34 5.17 -13.20
N SER A 60 -2.53 6.21 -13.42
CA SER A 60 -2.85 7.33 -14.32
C SER A 60 -3.13 6.87 -15.75
N LYS A 61 -2.40 5.87 -16.26
CA LYS A 61 -2.60 5.27 -17.59
C LYS A 61 -3.98 4.64 -17.80
N LYS A 62 -4.68 4.29 -16.72
CA LYS A 62 -6.02 3.67 -16.78
C LYS A 62 -7.15 4.70 -16.72
N LEU A 63 -6.84 5.98 -16.47
CA LEU A 63 -7.84 7.00 -16.24
C LEU A 63 -8.45 7.50 -17.56
N SER A 64 -9.79 7.56 -17.57
CA SER A 64 -10.57 8.14 -18.67
C SER A 64 -11.22 9.47 -18.32
N LYS A 65 -11.16 9.86 -17.05
CA LYS A 65 -11.74 11.08 -16.50
C LYS A 65 -10.80 11.65 -15.45
N LEU A 66 -10.92 12.97 -15.22
CA LEU A 66 -10.22 13.65 -14.13
C LEU A 66 -10.48 12.91 -12.81
N THR A 67 -9.40 12.50 -12.17
CA THR A 67 -9.43 11.75 -10.92
C THR A 67 -8.51 12.43 -9.93
N VAL A 68 -9.07 12.77 -8.77
CA VAL A 68 -8.32 13.37 -7.67
C VAL A 68 -8.00 12.28 -6.66
N VAL A 69 -6.71 12.06 -6.42
CA VAL A 69 -6.21 11.16 -5.39
C VAL A 69 -5.89 11.97 -4.15
N VAL A 70 -6.54 11.62 -3.03
CA VAL A 70 -6.35 12.25 -1.72
C VAL A 70 -5.36 11.41 -0.93
N MET A 71 -4.25 12.01 -0.51
CA MET A 71 -3.20 11.37 0.30
C MET A 71 -2.87 12.21 1.54
N ASP A 72 -2.29 11.58 2.56
CA ASP A 72 -1.74 12.30 3.70
C ASP A 72 -0.37 12.90 3.38
N GLN A 73 0.11 13.80 4.23
CA GLN A 73 1.40 14.49 4.05
C GLN A 73 2.61 13.65 4.50
N ALA A 74 2.56 12.32 4.39
CA ALA A 74 3.70 11.48 4.73
C ALA A 74 4.88 11.78 3.80
N SER A 75 6.11 11.63 4.30
CA SER A 75 7.34 11.93 3.54
C SER A 75 7.48 11.12 2.25
N ILE A 76 6.86 9.93 2.19
CA ILE A 76 6.84 9.11 0.98
C ILE A 76 5.91 9.67 -0.11
N HIS A 77 4.93 10.48 0.26
CA HIS A 77 3.96 11.14 -0.63
C HIS A 77 4.38 12.58 -0.98
N THR A 78 5.22 13.23 -0.15
CA THR A 78 5.63 14.63 -0.32
C THR A 78 7.09 14.81 -0.75
N SER A 79 7.76 13.74 -1.18
CA SER A 79 9.16 13.82 -1.61
C SER A 79 9.34 14.60 -2.91
N ASN A 80 10.54 15.15 -3.14
CA ASN A 80 10.85 15.88 -4.39
C ASN A 80 10.56 15.05 -5.65
N LYS A 81 10.82 13.73 -5.60
CA LYS A 81 10.50 12.81 -6.71
C LYS A 81 9.01 12.79 -7.04
N ILE A 82 8.14 12.90 -6.03
CA ILE A 82 6.69 12.97 -6.23
C ILE A 82 6.31 14.34 -6.81
N LEU A 83 6.88 15.43 -6.29
CA LEU A 83 6.59 16.78 -6.76
C LEU A 83 6.95 16.96 -8.25
N GLU A 84 8.06 16.38 -8.68
CA GLU A 84 8.50 16.36 -10.10
C GLU A 84 7.52 15.62 -11.01
N LYS A 85 6.73 14.69 -10.47
CA LYS A 85 5.75 13.89 -11.21
C LYS A 85 4.37 14.52 -11.31
N LEU A 86 4.08 15.57 -10.53
CA LEU A 86 2.73 16.15 -10.48
C LEU A 86 2.28 16.65 -11.86
N GLU A 87 3.11 17.44 -12.55
CA GLU A 87 2.74 18.00 -13.86
C GLU A 87 2.47 16.89 -14.91
N GLU A 88 3.27 15.82 -14.88
CA GLU A 88 3.06 14.64 -15.74
C GLU A 88 1.71 13.96 -15.44
N TRP A 89 1.38 13.77 -14.17
CA TRP A 89 0.12 13.17 -13.75
C TRP A 89 -1.10 14.03 -14.08
N GLN A 90 -0.99 15.34 -13.91
CA GLN A 90 -2.05 16.27 -14.29
C GLN A 90 -2.37 16.18 -15.79
N GLY A 91 -1.33 16.06 -16.63
CA GLY A 91 -1.49 15.80 -18.06
C GLY A 91 -2.20 14.48 -18.38
N ASN A 92 -2.15 13.51 -17.47
CA ASN A 92 -2.79 12.19 -17.58
C ASN A 92 -4.11 12.09 -16.77
N ASN A 93 -4.77 13.22 -16.50
CA ASN A 93 -6.04 13.29 -15.73
C ASN A 93 -5.94 12.82 -14.27
N LEU A 94 -4.74 12.78 -13.69
CA LEU A 94 -4.51 12.45 -12.29
C LEU A 94 -4.06 13.70 -11.52
N ASP A 95 -4.93 14.20 -10.65
CA ASP A 95 -4.61 15.28 -9.71
C ASP A 95 -4.33 14.69 -8.32
N ILE A 96 -3.39 15.29 -7.59
CA ILE A 96 -3.10 14.92 -6.21
C ILE A 96 -3.50 16.02 -5.24
N PHE A 97 -4.19 15.65 -4.17
CA PHE A 97 -4.60 16.53 -3.07
C PHE A 97 -4.04 16.02 -1.74
N TRP A 98 -3.54 16.95 -0.91
CA TRP A 98 -2.90 16.70 0.39
C TRP A 98 -3.46 17.61 1.48
#